data_AF-A0A109LDL0-F1
#
_entry.id   AF-A0A109LDL0-F1
#
_cell.length_a   1.000
_cell.length_b   1.000
_cell.length_c   1.000
_cell.angle_alpha   90.00
_cell.angle_beta   90.00
_cell.angle_gamma   90.00
#
_symmetry.space_group_name_H-M   'P 1'
#
loop_
_entity.id
_entity.type
_entity.pdbx_description
1 polymer ?
#
loop_
_entity_poly.entity_id
_entity_poly.type
_entity_poly.pdbx_seq_one_letter_code
_entity_poly.pdbx_strand_id
1 'polypeptide(L)' 'MLDKYGVGQDPYCYPGSSTLRNRLHLLDEARLHQAERELSEIAVDNLPLFPPPYDLDRLSPASLVASHKCRRLL' A
#
# COMPACT_ATOMS: atom_id res chain seq x y z
N MET A 1 12.61 15.70 12.19
CA MET A 1 11.49 15.64 13.16
C MET A 1 11.85 14.56 14.17
N LEU A 2 11.97 14.91 15.45
CA LEU A 2 12.48 14.02 16.51
C LEU A 2 11.30 13.29 17.12
N ASP A 3 11.27 11.98 16.96
CA ASP A 3 10.07 11.19 17.23
C ASP A 3 9.83 11.03 18.75
N LYS A 4 8.59 11.27 19.19
CA LYS A 4 8.21 11.41 20.61
C LYS A 4 8.28 10.09 21.39
N TYR A 5 8.40 8.98 20.67
CA TYR A 5 8.49 7.61 21.19
C TYR A 5 9.83 6.96 20.84
N GLY A 6 10.86 7.78 20.69
CA GLY A 6 12.16 7.47 20.07
C GLY A 6 12.61 6.01 20.15
N VAL A 7 12.75 5.38 18.97
CA VAL A 7 13.54 4.18 18.73
C VAL A 7 14.06 4.18 17.28
N GLY A 8 15.16 4.90 17.04
CA GLY A 8 15.91 4.79 15.77
C GLY A 8 15.13 5.17 14.49
N GLN A 9 15.74 4.88 13.34
CA GLN A 9 15.01 4.95 12.07
C GLN A 9 13.93 3.86 12.01
N ASP A 10 12.76 4.21 11.47
CA ASP A 10 11.69 3.26 11.17
C ASP A 10 12.22 2.11 10.28
N PRO A 11 12.03 0.83 10.68
CA PRO A 11 12.39 -0.34 9.86
C PRO A 11 11.75 -0.36 8.46
N TYR A 12 10.62 0.32 8.29
CA TYR A 12 9.92 0.45 7.02
C TYR A 12 10.52 1.54 6.12
N CYS A 13 11.37 2.41 6.65
CA CYS A 13 12.06 3.44 5.87
C CYS A 13 13.42 2.96 5.37
N TYR A 14 13.92 3.59 4.31
CA TYR A 14 15.29 3.36 3.87
C TYR A 14 16.30 3.89 4.91
N PRO A 15 17.47 3.25 5.06
CA PRO A 15 18.51 3.74 5.96
C PRO A 15 18.97 5.14 5.53
N GLY A 16 19.07 6.07 6.48
CA GLY A 16 19.35 7.49 6.27
C GLY A 16 18.21 8.33 5.69
N SER A 17 17.03 7.77 5.39
CA SER A 17 15.89 8.50 4.81
C SER A 17 14.59 8.34 5.63
N SER A 18 13.65 9.27 5.42
CA SER A 18 12.24 9.17 5.84
C SER A 18 11.36 8.48 4.81
N THR A 19 11.91 8.12 3.63
CA THR A 19 11.15 7.49 2.56
C THR A 19 10.87 6.02 2.87
N LEU A 20 9.60 5.63 2.75
CA LEU A 20 9.15 4.25 2.92
C LEU A 20 9.72 3.33 1.83
N ARG A 21 10.11 2.12 2.23
CA ARG A 21 10.52 1.04 1.34
C ARG A 21 9.31 0.62 0.50
N ASN A 22 9.44 0.77 -0.80
CA ASN A 22 8.36 0.54 -1.75
C ASN A 22 8.81 -0.39 -2.89
N ARG A 23 7.84 -0.98 -3.59
CA ARG A 23 8.10 -1.92 -4.70
C ARG A 23 8.57 -1.23 -5.99
N LEU A 24 8.53 0.10 -6.03
CA LEU A 24 8.95 0.92 -7.17
C LEU A 24 10.39 1.42 -7.01
N HIS A 25 11.05 1.09 -5.89
CA HIS A 25 12.39 1.55 -5.54
C HIS A 25 12.57 3.08 -5.57
N LEU A 26 11.50 3.83 -5.28
CA LEU A 26 11.53 5.29 -5.21
C LEU A 26 12.17 5.72 -3.88
N LEU A 27 13.24 6.50 -3.96
CA LEU A 27 13.92 7.09 -2.79
C LEU A 27 13.44 8.53 -2.52
N ASP A 28 12.81 9.15 -3.52
CA ASP A 28 12.21 10.48 -3.44
C ASP A 28 10.78 10.37 -2.89
N GLU A 29 10.56 11.00 -1.74
CA GLU A 29 9.29 11.01 -1.03
C GLU A 29 8.16 11.62 -1.88
N ALA A 30 8.42 12.73 -2.59
CA ALA A 30 7.39 13.39 -3.40
C ALA A 30 6.94 12.51 -4.57
N ARG A 31 7.89 11.81 -5.21
CA ARG A 31 7.58 10.86 -6.29
C ARG A 31 6.87 9.63 -5.78
N LEU A 32 7.22 9.16 -4.58
CA LEU A 32 6.53 8.04 -3.94
C LEU A 32 5.07 8.38 -3.64
N HIS A 33 4.81 9.54 -3.04
CA HIS A 33 3.45 10.00 -2.75
C HIS A 33 2.62 10.15 -4.03
N GLN A 34 3.20 10.70 -5.10
CA GLN A 34 2.49 10.84 -6.37
C GLN A 34 2.13 9.47 -6.96
N ALA A 35 3.08 8.53 -7.00
CA ALA A 35 2.85 7.19 -7.51
C ALA A 35 1.83 6.40 -6.67
N GLU A 36 1.88 6.54 -5.33
CA GLU A 36 0.91 5.91 -4.43
C GLU A 36 -0.52 6.38 -4.72
N ARG A 37 -0.70 7.69 -4.92
CA ARG A 37 -2.00 8.27 -5.22
C ARG A 37 -2.56 7.76 -6.54
N GLU A 38 -1.76 7.79 -7.60
CA GLU A 38 -2.18 7.29 -8.93
C GLU A 38 -2.54 5.81 -8.88
N LEU A 39 -1.74 4.99 -8.19
CA LEU A 39 -2.03 3.56 -8.06
C LEU A 39 -3.28 3.30 -7.20
N SER A 40 -3.49 4.09 -6.15
CA SER A 40 -4.67 3.98 -5.28
C SER A 40 -5.94 4.35 -6.03
N GLU A 41 -5.90 5.41 -6.86
CA GLU A 41 -7.02 5.80 -7.72
C GLU A 41 -7.42 4.65 -8.65
N ILE A 42 -6.47 4.00 -9.32
CA ILE A 42 -6.72 2.85 -10.19
C ILE A 42 -7.22 1.63 -9.40
N ALA A 43 -6.72 1.42 -8.19
CA ALA A 43 -7.10 0.28 -7.35
C ALA A 43 -8.54 0.40 -6.81
N VAL A 44 -8.98 1.62 -6.46
CA VAL A 44 -10.34 1.89 -5.96
C VAL A 44 -11.39 1.51 -6.99
N ASP A 45 -11.14 1.77 -8.28
CA ASP A 45 -12.05 1.38 -9.37
C ASP A 45 -12.28 -0.14 -9.44
N ASN A 46 -11.33 -0.93 -8.95
CA ASN A 46 -11.38 -2.39 -8.95
C ASN A 46 -11.75 -2.97 -7.58
N LEU A 47 -12.12 -2.15 -6.60
CA LEU A 47 -12.44 -2.57 -5.25
C LEU A 47 -13.87 -3.15 -5.17
N PRO A 48 -14.06 -4.46 -4.93
CA PRO A 48 -15.38 -5.04 -4.74
C PRO A 48 -16.00 -4.55 -3.42
N LEU A 49 -17.23 -4.05 -3.52
CA LEU A 49 -18.05 -3.72 -2.36
C LEU A 49 -18.84 -4.97 -1.94
N PHE A 50 -18.67 -5.37 -0.68
CA PHE A 50 -19.37 -6.51 -0.11
C PHE A 50 -20.51 -6.06 0.82
N PRO A 51 -21.65 -6.77 0.83
CA PRO A 51 -22.69 -6.53 1.81
C PRO A 51 -22.21 -6.95 3.22
N PRO A 52 -22.83 -6.40 4.28
CA PRO A 52 -22.56 -6.81 5.66
C PRO A 52 -22.86 -8.31 5.86
N PRO A 53 -22.21 -9.00 6.81
CA PRO A 53 -21.35 -8.47 7.90
C PRO A 53 -19.91 -8.15 7.46
N TYR A 54 -19.28 -7.17 8.13
CA TYR A 54 -17.89 -6.79 7.88
C TYR A 54 -16.95 -7.49 8.86
N ASP A 55 -16.00 -8.26 8.35
CA ASP A 55 -14.99 -8.97 9.13
C ASP A 55 -13.59 -8.39 8.88
N LEU A 56 -12.68 -8.54 9.85
CA LEU A 56 -11.30 -8.03 9.73
C LEU A 56 -10.54 -8.64 8.54
N ASP A 57 -10.86 -9.88 8.17
CA ASP A 57 -10.27 -10.54 7.00
C ASP A 57 -10.48 -9.74 5.71
N ARG A 58 -11.61 -9.03 5.61
CA ARG A 58 -11.97 -8.19 4.46
C ARG A 58 -11.24 -6.84 4.44
N LEU A 59 -10.65 -6.41 5.56
CA LEU A 59 -9.82 -5.20 5.64
C LEU A 59 -8.38 -5.45 5.18
N SER A 60 -7.98 -6.71 5.04
CA SER A 60 -6.64 -7.05 4.53
C SER A 60 -6.62 -6.95 2.99
N PRO A 61 -5.72 -6.13 2.39
CA PRO A 61 -5.62 -5.99 0.94
C PRO A 61 -5.21 -7.29 0.24
N ALA A 62 -4.68 -8.28 0.99
CA ALA A 62 -4.35 -9.61 0.49
C ALA A 62 -5.58 -10.43 0.07
N SER A 63 -6.76 -10.16 0.65
CA SER A 63 -8.00 -10.89 0.34
C SER A 63 -8.53 -10.60 -1.08
N LEU A 64 -8.14 -9.47 -1.67
CA LEU A 64 -8.50 -9.09 -3.05
C LEU A 64 -7.65 -9.80 -4.11
N VAL A 65 -6.43 -10.17 -3.77
CA VAL A 65 -5.51 -10.89 -4.68
C VAL A 65 -5.89 -12.36 -4.84
N ALA A 66 -6.77 -12.88 -3.96
CA ALA A 66 -7.30 -14.24 -4.03
C ALA A 66 -8.38 -14.42 -5.12
N SER A 67 -8.81 -13.35 -5.79
CA SER A 67 -9.63 -13.47 -7.01
C SER A 67 -8.73 -13.79 -8.22
N HIS A 68 -8.17 -15.00 -8.20
CA HIS A 68 -7.47 -15.68 -9.30
C HIS A 68 -8.34 -15.90 -10.56
N LYS A 69 -9.41 -15.12 -10.77
CA LYS A 69 -10.36 -15.30 -11.88
C LYS A 69 -10.20 -14.33 -13.05
N CYS A 70 -9.27 -13.37 -12.97
CA CYS A 70 -8.86 -12.53 -14.12
C CYS A 70 -7.48 -12.94 -14.67
N ARG A 71 -7.24 -14.26 -14.82
CA ARG A 71 -6.13 -14.80 -15.62
C ARG A 71 -6.66 -15.50 -16.87
N ARG A 72 -7.55 -14.82 -17.58
CA ARG A 72 -8.07 -15.24 -18.88
C ARG A 72 -8.44 -14.00 -19.69
N LEU A 73 -7.43 -13.26 -20.13
CA LEU A 73 -7.45 -12.33 -21.28
C LEU A 73 -6.01 -11.84 -21.51
N LEU A 74 -5.13 -12.81 -21.79
CA LEU A 74 -3.98 -12.74 -22.70
C LEU A 74 -3.76 -14.16 -23.19
#